data_AF-A0A4Z0ZBE4-F1
#
_entry.id   AF-A0A4Z0ZBE4-F1
#
_cell.length_a   1.000
_cell.length_b   1.000
_cell.length_c   1.000
_cell.angle_alpha   90.00
_cell.angle_beta   90.00
_cell.angle_gamma   90.00
#
_symmetry.space_group_name_H-M   'P 1'
#
loop_
_entity.id
_entity.type
_entity.pdbx_description
1 polymer ?
#
loop_
_entity_poly.entity_id
_entity_poly.type
_entity_poly.pdbx_seq_one_letter_code
_entity_poly.pdbx_strand_id
1 'polypeptide(L)'
;MATTPTQWPGSGLPNPQEKVEEQFEDVLTCARRVGFDSFDTMALHYYTRNFHPASAVAQEQRLSRNRRLPELLAGLRKQSSTWSNWQRRGYQDEMLKAAGEVYRMEYTEFHKADGNSSENDSVNEVPLEDMVSGNYNS
;
A
#
# COMPACT_ATOMS: atom_id res chain seq x y z
N MET A 1 -62.67 -37.66 6.11
CA MET A 1 -61.24 -37.99 6.05
C MET A 1 -60.79 -37.88 4.61
N ALA A 2 -59.93 -36.91 4.28
CA ALA A 2 -59.17 -36.87 3.04
C ALA A 2 -57.94 -35.98 3.27
N THR A 3 -56.80 -36.59 3.02
CA THR A 3 -55.38 -36.25 3.20
C THR A 3 -54.95 -34.83 2.81
N THR A 4 -54.21 -34.22 3.75
CA THR A 4 -53.33 -33.05 3.58
C THR A 4 -52.21 -33.34 2.58
N PRO A 5 -51.84 -32.42 1.67
CA PRO A 5 -50.70 -32.62 0.79
C PRO A 5 -49.39 -32.55 1.58
N THR A 6 -48.56 -33.58 1.40
CA THR A 6 -47.20 -33.69 1.93
C THR A 6 -46.35 -32.51 1.47
N GLN A 7 -46.09 -31.60 2.41
CA GLN A 7 -45.06 -30.58 2.30
C GLN A 7 -43.69 -31.25 2.40
N TRP A 8 -42.88 -31.11 1.36
CA TRP A 8 -41.51 -31.64 1.33
C TRP A 8 -40.64 -30.91 2.37
N PRO A 9 -39.87 -31.63 3.20
CA PRO A 9 -38.96 -31.00 4.14
C PRO A 9 -37.76 -30.43 3.38
N GLY A 10 -37.62 -29.11 3.43
CA GLY A 10 -36.34 -28.44 3.27
C GLY A 10 -35.72 -28.50 1.88
N SER A 11 -36.24 -27.71 0.95
CA SER A 11 -35.39 -27.10 -0.08
C SER A 11 -34.49 -26.02 0.55
N GLY A 12 -33.63 -26.43 1.49
CA GLY A 12 -32.57 -25.62 2.06
C GLY A 12 -31.37 -25.70 1.14
N LEU A 13 -31.46 -25.09 -0.03
CA LEU A 13 -30.24 -24.77 -0.77
C LEU A 13 -29.46 -23.79 0.12
N PRO A 14 -28.21 -24.11 0.51
CA PRO A 14 -27.47 -23.23 1.42
C PRO A 14 -27.35 -21.87 0.75
N ASN A 15 -27.73 -20.81 1.47
CA ASN A 15 -27.66 -19.46 0.96
C ASN A 15 -26.20 -19.21 0.53
N PRO A 16 -25.93 -18.70 -0.69
CA PRO A 16 -24.58 -18.36 -1.11
C PRO A 16 -23.84 -17.47 -0.09
N GLN A 17 -24.57 -16.64 0.66
CA GLN A 17 -24.03 -15.86 1.76
C GLN A 17 -23.62 -16.71 2.98
N GLU A 18 -24.45 -17.69 3.38
CA GLU A 18 -24.10 -18.65 4.45
C GLU A 18 -22.82 -19.42 4.08
N LYS A 19 -22.65 -19.77 2.80
CA LYS A 19 -21.42 -20.41 2.32
C LYS A 19 -20.19 -19.51 2.40
N VAL A 20 -20.33 -18.21 2.17
CA VAL A 20 -19.21 -17.26 2.23
C VAL A 20 -18.82 -17.01 3.69
N GLU A 21 -19.79 -16.83 4.58
CA GLU A 21 -19.53 -16.68 6.01
C GLU A 21 -18.80 -17.91 6.57
N GLU A 22 -19.27 -19.13 6.26
CA GLU A 22 -18.61 -20.39 6.63
C GLU A 22 -17.17 -20.47 6.09
N GLN A 23 -16.95 -20.11 4.83
CA GLN A 23 -15.59 -20.07 4.24
C GLN A 23 -14.65 -19.11 5.00
N PHE A 24 -15.14 -17.93 5.39
CA PHE A 24 -14.33 -16.98 6.15
C PHE A 24 -14.08 -17.48 7.58
N GLU A 25 -15.06 -18.10 8.23
CA GLU A 25 -14.88 -18.72 9.56
C GLU A 25 -13.81 -19.80 9.55
N ASP A 26 -13.81 -20.65 8.52
CA ASP A 26 -12.80 -21.70 8.33
C ASP A 26 -11.39 -21.12 8.15
N VAL A 27 -11.25 -20.12 7.29
CA VAL A 27 -9.97 -19.44 7.04
C VAL A 27 -9.46 -18.78 8.32
N LEU A 28 -10.32 -18.07 9.05
CA LEU A 28 -9.97 -17.40 10.31
C LEU A 28 -9.60 -18.41 11.40
N THR A 29 -10.27 -19.55 11.44
CA THR A 29 -9.95 -20.65 12.37
C THR A 29 -8.59 -21.27 12.05
N CYS A 30 -8.31 -21.51 10.77
CA CYS A 30 -7.00 -22.00 10.33
C CYS A 30 -5.88 -20.99 10.63
N ALA A 31 -6.10 -19.69 10.38
CA ALA A 31 -5.14 -18.63 10.66
C ALA A 31 -4.79 -18.57 12.16
N ARG A 32 -5.80 -18.63 13.04
CA ARG A 32 -5.60 -18.68 14.49
C ARG A 32 -4.83 -19.93 14.92
N ARG A 33 -5.16 -21.10 14.35
CA ARG A 33 -4.47 -22.36 14.66
C ARG A 33 -2.97 -22.33 14.34
N VAL A 34 -2.57 -21.56 13.32
CA VAL A 34 -1.15 -21.41 12.94
C VAL A 34 -0.47 -20.18 13.59
N GLY A 35 -1.15 -19.49 14.50
CA GLY A 35 -0.57 -18.43 15.33
C GLY A 35 -0.76 -17.00 14.84
N PHE A 36 -1.73 -16.73 13.95
CA PHE A 36 -2.11 -15.35 13.61
C PHE A 36 -3.31 -14.88 14.45
N ASP A 37 -3.19 -13.69 15.02
CA ASP A 37 -4.25 -13.10 15.87
C ASP A 37 -5.47 -12.65 15.08
N SER A 38 -5.26 -12.21 13.83
CA SER A 38 -6.32 -11.73 12.94
C SER A 38 -5.96 -11.95 11.47
N PHE A 39 -6.98 -11.84 10.61
CA PHE A 39 -6.79 -11.81 9.16
C PHE A 39 -5.88 -10.64 8.74
N ASP A 40 -6.06 -9.47 9.33
CA ASP A 40 -5.27 -8.27 9.00
C ASP A 40 -3.79 -8.47 9.32
N THR A 41 -3.48 -9.09 10.47
CA THR A 41 -2.09 -9.42 10.86
C THR A 41 -1.49 -10.45 9.89
N MET A 42 -2.25 -11.48 9.51
CA MET A 42 -1.83 -12.46 8.51
C MET A 42 -1.56 -11.79 7.16
N ALA A 43 -2.48 -10.94 6.68
CA ALA A 43 -2.36 -10.22 5.42
C ALA A 43 -1.16 -9.27 5.43
N LEU A 44 -0.95 -8.52 6.53
CA LEU A 44 0.19 -7.63 6.69
C LEU A 44 1.49 -8.42 6.61
N HIS A 45 1.62 -9.54 7.32
CA HIS A 45 2.79 -10.42 7.20
C HIS A 45 2.98 -10.95 5.79
N TYR A 46 1.90 -11.41 5.15
CA TYR A 46 1.94 -11.88 3.77
C TYR A 46 2.40 -10.80 2.79
N TYR A 47 2.06 -9.53 3.00
CA TYR A 47 2.46 -8.46 2.08
C TYR A 47 3.76 -7.74 2.44
N THR A 48 4.32 -7.93 3.64
CA THR A 48 5.52 -7.18 4.09
C THR A 48 6.75 -8.05 4.35
N ARG A 49 6.59 -9.35 4.63
CA ARG A 49 7.74 -10.23 4.88
C ARG A 49 8.47 -10.61 3.59
N ASN A 50 9.76 -10.92 3.74
CA ASN A 50 10.57 -11.55 2.72
C ASN A 50 10.54 -13.07 2.92
N PHE A 51 9.91 -13.78 2.00
CA PHE A 51 9.97 -15.24 1.95
C PHE A 51 11.19 -15.69 1.15
N HIS A 52 11.57 -16.96 1.33
CA HIS A 52 12.63 -17.55 0.53
C HIS A 52 12.30 -17.45 -0.98
N PRO A 53 13.18 -16.91 -1.85
CA PRO A 53 12.84 -16.61 -3.25
C PRO A 53 12.35 -17.82 -4.06
N ALA A 54 12.84 -19.03 -3.74
CA ALA A 54 12.42 -20.26 -4.41
C ALA A 54 11.11 -20.87 -3.84
N SER A 55 10.55 -20.30 -2.78
CA SER A 55 9.31 -20.83 -2.19
C SER A 55 8.09 -20.45 -3.03
N ALA A 56 7.10 -21.34 -3.08
CA ALA A 56 5.83 -21.08 -3.77
C ALA A 56 5.14 -19.82 -3.22
N VAL A 57 5.19 -19.60 -1.91
CA VAL A 57 4.62 -18.41 -1.26
C VAL A 57 5.28 -17.11 -1.72
N ALA A 58 6.59 -17.11 -1.99
CA ALA A 58 7.28 -15.94 -2.54
C ALA A 58 6.81 -15.61 -3.96
N GLN A 59 6.58 -16.63 -4.79
CA GLN A 59 6.08 -16.41 -6.16
C GLN A 59 4.64 -15.89 -6.16
N GLU A 60 3.76 -16.48 -5.34
CA GLU A 60 2.40 -15.97 -5.16
C GLU A 60 2.39 -14.56 -4.58
N GLN A 61 3.23 -14.27 -3.59
CA GLN A 61 3.35 -12.93 -2.99
C GLN A 61 3.75 -11.89 -4.03
N ARG A 62 4.72 -12.20 -4.89
CA ARG A 62 5.13 -11.30 -5.99
C ARG A 62 3.98 -11.04 -6.95
N LEU A 63 3.27 -12.08 -7.38
CA LEU A 63 2.10 -11.91 -8.26
C LEU A 63 1.02 -11.07 -7.59
N SER A 64 0.75 -11.35 -6.31
CA SER A 64 -0.26 -10.62 -5.54
C SER A 64 0.10 -9.15 -5.39
N ARG A 65 1.32 -8.82 -4.96
CA ARG A 65 1.81 -7.43 -4.82
C ARG A 65 1.72 -6.63 -6.12
N ASN A 66 2.04 -7.25 -7.26
CA ASN A 66 2.09 -6.55 -8.54
C ASN A 66 0.72 -6.37 -9.20
N ARG A 67 -0.23 -7.31 -8.99
CA ARG A 67 -1.50 -7.33 -9.75
C ARG A 67 -2.73 -7.28 -8.86
N ARG A 68 -2.82 -8.18 -7.87
CA ARG A 68 -4.04 -8.38 -7.07
C ARG A 68 -4.20 -7.34 -5.96
N LEU A 69 -3.09 -6.91 -5.32
CA LEU A 69 -3.12 -5.93 -4.25
C LEU A 69 -3.59 -4.54 -4.74
N PRO A 70 -3.10 -4.00 -5.88
CA PRO A 70 -3.65 -2.76 -6.44
C PRO A 70 -5.17 -2.83 -6.69
N GLU A 71 -5.65 -3.94 -7.26
CA GLU A 71 -7.08 -4.16 -7.52
C GLU A 71 -7.88 -4.24 -6.21
N LEU A 72 -7.37 -4.96 -5.21
CA LEU A 72 -7.97 -5.05 -3.88
C LEU A 72 -8.09 -3.66 -3.24
N LEU A 73 -7.02 -2.86 -3.24
CA LEU A 73 -7.01 -1.51 -2.68
C LEU A 73 -8.00 -0.59 -3.41
N ALA A 74 -8.08 -0.68 -4.73
CA ALA A 74 -9.07 0.07 -5.52
C ALA A 74 -10.51 -0.35 -5.17
N GLY A 75 -10.75 -1.65 -4.98
CA GLY A 75 -12.03 -2.19 -4.54
C GLY A 75 -12.43 -1.70 -3.15
N LEU A 76 -11.51 -1.77 -2.17
CA LEU A 76 -11.71 -1.25 -0.82
C LEU A 76 -12.02 0.24 -0.84
N ARG A 77 -11.27 1.03 -1.61
CA ARG A 77 -11.53 2.47 -1.77
C ARG A 77 -12.95 2.73 -2.25
N LYS A 78 -13.39 2.02 -3.28
CA LYS A 78 -14.73 2.16 -3.85
C LYS A 78 -15.81 1.75 -2.83
N GLN A 79 -15.64 0.61 -2.17
CA GLN A 79 -16.65 0.10 -1.24
C GLN A 79 -16.68 0.84 0.10
N SER A 80 -15.60 1.54 0.47
CA SER A 80 -15.54 2.31 1.71
C SER A 80 -16.68 3.34 1.81
N SER A 81 -17.20 3.84 0.68
CA SER A 81 -18.36 4.75 0.65
C SER A 81 -19.65 4.11 1.14
N THR A 82 -19.71 2.79 1.29
CA THR A 82 -20.88 2.06 1.81
C THR A 82 -20.77 1.78 3.31
N TRP A 83 -19.57 1.91 3.90
CA TRP A 83 -19.34 1.63 5.31
C TRP A 83 -19.97 2.69 6.21
N SER A 84 -20.14 2.38 7.49
CA SER A 84 -20.52 3.40 8.47
C SER A 84 -19.43 4.50 8.55
N ASN A 85 -19.81 5.69 9.00
CA ASN A 85 -18.86 6.81 9.16
C ASN A 85 -17.67 6.44 10.07
N TRP A 86 -17.91 5.62 11.09
CA TRP A 86 -16.87 5.19 12.01
C TRP A 86 -15.88 4.22 11.34
N GLN A 87 -16.38 3.21 10.62
CA GLN A 87 -15.55 2.25 9.88
C GLN A 87 -14.75 2.92 8.77
N ARG A 88 -15.35 3.89 8.06
CA ARG A 88 -14.70 4.59 6.95
C ARG A 88 -13.58 5.51 7.41
N ARG A 89 -13.73 6.17 8.56
CA ARG A 89 -12.80 7.21 9.04
C ARG A 89 -11.36 6.70 9.09
N GLY A 90 -11.13 5.56 9.75
CA GLY A 90 -9.77 5.01 9.87
C GLY A 90 -9.11 4.70 8.53
N TYR A 91 -9.88 4.18 7.57
CA TYR A 91 -9.38 3.93 6.22
C TYR A 91 -9.05 5.24 5.47
N GLN A 92 -9.91 6.25 5.54
CA GLN A 92 -9.68 7.54 4.89
C GLN A 92 -8.48 8.28 5.47
N ASP A 93 -8.30 8.23 6.79
CA ASP A 93 -7.18 8.86 7.48
C ASP A 93 -5.85 8.26 6.99
N GLU A 94 -5.76 6.93 6.85
CA GLU A 94 -4.55 6.30 6.30
C GLU A 94 -4.32 6.60 4.82
N MET A 95 -5.37 6.67 4.00
CA MET A 95 -5.23 7.09 2.60
C MET A 95 -4.71 8.53 2.49
N LEU A 96 -5.14 9.43 3.37
CA LEU A 96 -4.65 10.80 3.40
C LEU A 96 -3.19 10.89 3.84
N LYS A 97 -2.79 10.11 4.86
CA LYS A 97 -1.39 10.03 5.29
C LYS A 97 -0.50 9.52 4.16
N ALA A 98 -0.89 8.43 3.51
CA ALA A 98 -0.14 7.87 2.38
C ALA A 98 0.00 8.89 1.23
N ALA A 99 -1.08 9.61 0.88
CA ALA A 99 -1.01 10.67 -0.11
C ALA A 99 -0.04 11.80 0.31
N GLY A 100 -0.10 12.24 1.56
CA GLY A 100 0.80 13.25 2.11
C GLY A 100 2.27 12.83 2.09
N GLU A 101 2.57 11.56 2.37
CA GLU A 101 3.91 11.00 2.26
C GLU A 101 4.45 11.03 0.83
N VAL A 102 3.61 10.68 -0.15
CA VAL A 102 3.97 10.75 -1.58
C VAL A 102 4.27 12.19 -1.98
N TYR A 103 3.39 13.15 -1.67
CA TYR A 103 3.62 14.56 -2.00
C TYR A 103 4.90 15.12 -1.37
N ARG A 104 5.17 14.77 -0.11
CA ARG A 104 6.39 15.19 0.58
C ARG A 104 7.63 14.62 -0.09
N MET A 105 7.60 13.35 -0.50
CA MET A 105 8.69 12.71 -1.21
C MET A 105 8.97 13.41 -2.54
N GLU A 106 7.94 13.64 -3.36
CA GLU A 106 8.07 14.37 -4.63
C GLU A 106 8.66 15.77 -4.41
N TYR A 107 8.14 16.52 -3.44
CA TYR A 107 8.64 17.86 -3.11
C TYR A 107 10.14 17.87 -2.76
N THR A 108 10.59 16.89 -1.96
CA THR A 108 12.00 16.79 -1.59
C THR A 108 12.91 16.43 -2.75
N GLU A 109 12.44 15.60 -3.69
CA GLU A 109 13.22 15.25 -4.88
C GLU A 109 13.36 16.45 -5.83
N PHE A 110 12.31 17.25 -6.01
CA PHE A 110 12.38 18.50 -6.77
C PHE A 110 13.35 19.52 -6.13
N HIS A 111 13.28 19.73 -4.81
CA HIS A 111 14.17 20.68 -4.12
C HIS A 111 15.65 20.26 -4.14
N LYS A 112 15.96 18.96 -4.10
CA LYS A 112 17.33 18.48 -4.26
C LYS A 112 17.85 18.70 -5.69
N ALA A 113 17.00 18.54 -6.70
CA ALA A 113 17.36 18.80 -8.09
C ALA A 113 17.63 20.30 -8.35
N ASP A 114 16.85 21.19 -7.73
CA ASP A 114 17.03 22.64 -7.85
C ASP A 114 18.28 23.14 -7.12
N GLY A 115 18.60 22.60 -5.93
CA GLY A 115 19.78 22.98 -5.15
C GLY A 115 21.12 22.51 -5.75
N ASN A 116 21.12 21.48 -6.59
CA ASN A 116 22.32 20.99 -7.29
C ASN A 116 22.69 21.78 -8.55
N SER A 117 21.85 22.76 -8.95
CA SER A 117 22.10 23.61 -10.12
C SER A 117 22.87 24.90 -9.79
N SER A 118 23.04 25.24 -8.51
CA SER A 118 23.65 26.49 -8.05
C SER A 118 25.11 26.37 -7.59
N GLU A 119 25.72 25.18 -7.61
CA GLU A 119 27.08 24.96 -7.08
C GLU A 119 28.20 24.93 -8.15
N ASN A 120 27.91 25.39 -9.38
CA ASN A 120 28.89 25.41 -10.49
C ASN A 120 29.23 26.80 -11.03
N ASP A 121 28.86 27.88 -10.34
CA ASP A 121 29.35 29.24 -10.67
C ASP A 121 30.35 29.70 -9.60
N SER A 122 31.47 28.98 -9.50
CA SER A 122 32.66 29.51 -8.85
C SER A 122 33.21 30.61 -9.74
N VAL A 123 32.81 31.85 -9.47
CA VAL A 123 33.46 33.05 -9.98
C VAL A 123 34.94 32.93 -9.65
N ASN A 124 35.77 32.70 -10.67
CA ASN A 124 37.21 32.87 -10.57
C ASN A 124 37.49 34.36 -10.37
N GLU A 125 37.48 34.83 -9.13
CA GLU A 125 38.09 36.12 -8.81
C GLU A 125 39.61 36.01 -9.02
N VAL A 126 40.09 36.67 -10.08
CA VAL A 126 41.51 36.87 -10.32
C VAL A 126 42.02 37.84 -9.24
N PRO A 127 43.03 37.47 -8.41
CA PRO A 127 43.56 38.36 -7.39
C PRO A 127 44.17 39.61 -8.01
N LEU A 128 43.78 40.78 -7.48
CA LEU A 128 44.13 42.12 -7.96
C LEU A 128 45.59 42.55 -7.66
N GLU A 129 46.55 41.62 -7.61
CA GLU A 129 47.92 41.93 -7.18
C GLU A 129 48.96 42.07 -8.31
N ASP A 130 48.62 41.78 -9.57
CA ASP A 130 49.59 41.82 -10.68
C ASP A 130 49.48 43.04 -11.63
N MET A 131 48.77 44.10 -11.26
CA MET A 131 48.65 45.31 -12.11
C MET A 131 49.65 46.45 -11.82
N VAL A 132 50.61 46.28 -10.90
CA VAL A 132 51.65 47.31 -10.67
C VAL A 132 53.06 46.72 -10.76
N SER A 133 53.44 46.34 -11.98
CA SER A 133 54.84 46.18 -12.36
C SER A 133 54.99 46.61 -13.81
N GLY A 134 55.02 47.93 -14.03
CA GLY A 134 55.19 48.49 -15.36
C GLY A 134 55.46 49.99 -15.30
N ASN A 135 56.73 50.34 -15.54
CA ASN A 135 57.24 51.65 -15.95
C ASN A 135 57.37 52.72 -14.87
N TYR A 136 58.60 52.95 -14.39
CA TYR A 136 59.39 54.10 -14.83
C TYR A 136 60.88 53.72 -14.87
N ASN A 137 61.43 53.68 -16.09
CA ASN A 137 62.86 53.66 -16.36
C ASN A 137 63.23 55.02 -16.98
N SER A 138 64.41 55.52 -16.59
CA SER A 138 65.09 56.78 -16.97
C SER A 138 64.68 58.05 -16.21
#